data_AF-A0A0M3APT5-F1
#
_entry.id   AF-A0A0M3APT5-F1
#
_cell.length_a   1.000
_cell.length_b   1.000
_cell.length_c   1.000
_cell.angle_alpha   90.00
_cell.angle_beta   90.00
_cell.angle_gamma   90.00
#
_symmetry.space_group_name_H-M   'P 1'
#
loop_
_entity.id
_entity.type
_entity.pdbx_description
1 polymer ?
#
loop_
_entity_poly.entity_id
_entity_poly.type
_entity_poly.pdbx_seq_one_letter_code
_entity_poly.pdbx_strand_id
1 'polypeptide(L)'
;MKMVAATFGLVLAAIAPTVAFAAPDEVVVVGVPDGRLASGALVSGDYAHAAQRLEVVRPDAANDPARLINLGNAYAGMGKMQAARAAYKAARFAPDSMLVTADGNESSSREIARRAMGRLNAQYAMR
;
A
#
# COMPACT_ATOMS: atom_id res chain seq x y z
N MET A 1 -45.05 -45.25 3.93
CA MET A 1 -44.45 -44.16 3.12
C MET A 1 -44.40 -42.93 4.03
N LYS A 2 -43.32 -42.20 4.36
CA LYS A 2 -41.89 -42.09 4.01
C LYS A 2 -41.24 -41.55 5.32
N MET A 3 -40.25 -42.21 5.92
CA MET A 3 -38.81 -42.13 5.66
C MET A 3 -38.16 -40.76 6.00
N VAL A 4 -37.30 -40.83 7.02
CA VAL A 4 -35.95 -40.22 7.13
C VAL A 4 -35.80 -38.89 7.90
N ALA A 5 -35.22 -39.04 9.10
CA ALA A 5 -34.37 -38.07 9.77
C ALA A 5 -33.05 -37.89 8.99
N ALA A 6 -32.56 -36.65 8.87
CA ALA A 6 -31.17 -36.35 8.48
C ALA A 6 -30.81 -34.97 9.05
N THR A 7 -30.15 -34.91 10.22
CA THR A 7 -28.68 -34.74 10.38
C THR A 7 -28.13 -33.41 9.86
N PHE A 8 -27.74 -32.59 10.84
CA PHE A 8 -26.54 -31.76 10.92
C PHE A 8 -25.80 -31.38 9.62
N GLY A 9 -25.72 -30.08 9.37
CA GLY A 9 -24.69 -29.44 8.57
C GLY A 9 -24.29 -28.11 9.17
N LEU A 10 -23.49 -28.14 10.25
CA LEU A 10 -22.80 -26.94 10.74
C LEU A 10 -21.68 -26.63 9.75
N VAL A 11 -21.91 -25.66 8.86
CA VAL A 11 -20.85 -25.11 8.01
C VAL A 11 -19.96 -24.24 8.90
N LEU A 12 -18.85 -24.82 9.37
CA LEU A 12 -17.77 -24.07 10.01
C LEU A 12 -17.03 -23.31 8.91
N ALA A 13 -17.50 -22.11 8.56
CA ALA A 13 -16.72 -21.18 7.77
C ALA A 13 -15.53 -20.76 8.62
N ALA A 14 -14.36 -21.33 8.36
CA ALA A 14 -13.10 -20.88 8.94
C ALA A 14 -12.86 -19.44 8.46
N ILE A 15 -13.24 -18.46 9.27
CA ILE A 15 -12.83 -17.07 9.09
C ILE A 15 -11.36 -17.04 9.48
N ALA A 16 -10.47 -17.41 8.55
CA ALA A 16 -9.08 -17.03 8.66
C ALA A 16 -9.07 -15.49 8.60
N PRO A 17 -8.55 -14.78 9.61
CA PRO A 17 -8.36 -13.34 9.50
C PRO A 17 -7.32 -13.14 8.40
N THR A 18 -7.80 -12.79 7.20
CA THR A 18 -6.97 -12.20 6.17
C THR A 18 -6.51 -10.86 6.73
N VAL A 19 -5.34 -10.85 7.36
CA VAL A 19 -4.63 -9.62 7.69
C VAL A 19 -4.14 -9.00 6.37
N ALA A 20 -5.08 -8.40 5.64
CA ALA A 20 -4.78 -7.54 4.51
C ALA A 20 -4.13 -6.27 5.08
N PHE A 21 -2.80 -6.23 5.04
CA PHE A 21 -2.00 -5.10 5.51
C PHE A 21 -2.13 -3.93 4.53
N ALA A 22 -3.23 -3.20 4.65
CA ALA A 22 -3.44 -2.02 3.85
C ALA A 22 -2.46 -0.89 4.18
N ALA A 23 -2.01 -0.15 3.16
CA ALA A 23 -1.39 1.14 3.39
C ALA A 23 -2.49 2.13 3.85
N PRO A 24 -2.32 2.80 5.00
CA PRO A 24 -3.25 3.76 5.54
C PRO A 24 -3.08 5.09 4.85
N ASP A 25 -4.13 5.88 4.95
CA ASP A 25 -4.24 7.16 4.28
C ASP A 25 -3.12 8.14 4.64
N GLU A 26 -2.54 8.03 5.84
CA GLU A 26 -1.43 8.85 6.34
C GLU A 26 -0.14 8.77 5.48
N VAL A 27 0.08 7.68 4.75
CA VAL A 27 1.29 7.52 3.90
C VAL A 27 0.98 7.34 2.43
N VAL A 28 -0.30 7.28 2.04
CA VAL A 28 -0.71 7.28 0.64
C VAL A 28 -0.67 8.71 0.14
N VAL A 29 0.21 9.00 -0.81
CA VAL A 29 0.33 10.34 -1.39
C VAL A 29 -0.76 10.52 -2.43
N VAL A 30 -1.52 11.62 -2.34
CA VAL A 30 -2.48 12.05 -3.35
C VAL A 30 -1.88 13.11 -4.26
N GLY A 31 -2.42 13.23 -5.48
CA GLY A 31 -1.80 13.95 -6.59
C GLY A 31 -1.39 15.40 -6.28
N VAL A 32 -0.14 15.72 -6.63
CA VAL A 32 0.26 16.94 -7.37
C VAL A 32 -0.29 16.78 -8.82
N PRO A 33 -0.67 17.83 -9.59
CA PRO A 33 -1.81 17.90 -10.55
C PRO A 33 -2.10 16.82 -11.61
N ASP A 34 -1.38 15.70 -11.71
CA ASP A 34 -1.46 14.81 -12.87
C ASP A 34 -2.24 13.49 -12.66
N GLY A 35 -2.74 13.16 -11.46
CA GLY A 35 -3.59 11.96 -11.25
C GLY A 35 -2.91 10.60 -11.47
N ARG A 36 -1.57 10.56 -11.51
CA ARG A 36 -0.76 9.38 -11.89
C ARG A 36 -0.25 8.54 -10.72
N LEU A 37 -0.61 8.90 -9.49
CA LEU A 37 -0.05 8.29 -8.27
C LEU A 37 -0.78 7.04 -7.79
N ALA A 38 -1.80 6.57 -8.51
CA ALA A 38 -2.58 5.37 -8.17
C ALA A 38 -3.15 5.36 -6.73
N SER A 39 -3.37 6.54 -6.14
CA SER A 39 -3.87 6.69 -4.77
C SER A 39 -5.23 6.01 -4.57
N GLY A 40 -6.14 6.11 -5.53
CA GLY A 40 -7.44 5.42 -5.47
C GLY A 40 -7.31 3.90 -5.38
N ALA A 41 -6.39 3.29 -6.14
CA ALA A 41 -6.12 1.86 -6.07
C ALA A 41 -5.53 1.47 -4.71
N LEU A 42 -4.59 2.26 -4.17
CA LEU A 42 -4.00 2.04 -2.85
C LEU A 42 -5.05 2.10 -1.72
N VAL A 43 -5.90 3.12 -1.73
CA VAL A 43 -6.98 3.32 -0.74
C VAL A 43 -8.01 2.17 -0.82
N SER A 44 -8.34 1.72 -2.03
CA SER A 44 -9.27 0.59 -2.23
C SER A 44 -8.66 -0.78 -1.92
N GLY A 45 -7.36 -0.86 -1.67
CA GLY A 45 -6.64 -2.10 -1.42
C GLY A 45 -6.24 -2.90 -2.65
N ASP A 46 -6.42 -2.36 -3.85
CA ASP A 46 -5.94 -2.97 -5.09
C ASP A 46 -4.44 -2.70 -5.32
N TYR A 47 -3.63 -3.33 -4.47
CA TYR A 47 -2.17 -3.13 -4.48
C TYR A 47 -1.50 -3.67 -5.75
N ALA A 48 -2.06 -4.71 -6.36
CA ALA A 48 -1.53 -5.26 -7.60
C ALA A 48 -1.71 -4.29 -8.76
N HIS A 49 -2.90 -3.70 -8.90
CA HIS A 49 -3.15 -2.68 -9.91
C HIS A 49 -2.32 -1.40 -9.65
N ALA A 50 -2.22 -0.99 -8.38
CA ALA A 50 -1.37 0.15 -8.01
C ALA A 50 0.09 -0.07 -8.41
N ALA A 51 0.68 -1.23 -8.08
CA ALA A 51 2.04 -1.57 -8.46
C ALA A 51 2.23 -1.56 -9.99
N GLN A 52 1.32 -2.22 -10.73
CA GLN A 52 1.38 -2.25 -12.19
C GLN A 52 1.42 -0.85 -12.81
N ARG A 53 0.62 0.09 -12.28
CA ARG A 53 0.57 1.47 -12.75
C ARG A 53 1.84 2.25 -12.41
N LEU A 54 2.39 2.04 -11.23
CA LEU A 54 3.52 2.81 -10.68
C LEU A 54 4.90 2.30 -11.15
N GLU A 55 4.98 1.03 -11.56
CA GLU A 55 6.17 0.43 -12.18
C GLU A 55 6.44 0.97 -13.60
N VAL A 56 5.42 1.52 -14.28
CA VAL A 56 5.59 2.19 -15.57
C VAL A 56 6.30 3.53 -15.35
N VAL A 57 7.63 3.49 -15.42
CA VAL A 57 8.48 4.66 -15.23
C VAL A 57 8.51 5.52 -16.48
N ARG A 58 8.09 6.78 -16.36
CA ARG A 58 8.43 7.80 -17.35
C ARG A 58 9.77 8.46 -16.98
N PRO A 59 10.58 8.92 -17.95
CA PRO A 59 11.91 9.46 -17.68
C PRO A 59 11.92 10.60 -16.63
N ASP A 60 10.89 11.43 -16.63
CA ASP A 60 10.65 12.54 -15.70
C ASP A 60 10.22 12.11 -14.29
N ALA A 61 9.63 10.92 -14.14
CA ALA A 61 9.05 10.42 -12.90
C ALA A 61 9.89 9.33 -12.21
N ALA A 62 11.06 8.98 -12.76
CA ALA A 62 11.92 7.91 -12.23
C ALA A 62 12.29 8.14 -10.75
N ASN A 63 12.60 9.39 -10.41
CA ASN A 63 12.95 9.84 -9.05
C ASN A 63 11.84 10.66 -8.39
N ASP A 64 10.59 10.58 -8.87
CA ASP A 64 9.47 11.25 -8.21
C ASP A 64 9.23 10.58 -6.83
N PRO A 65 9.43 11.30 -5.71
CA PRO A 65 9.26 10.73 -4.39
C PRO A 65 7.80 10.29 -4.12
N ALA A 66 6.80 10.98 -4.69
CA ALA A 66 5.39 10.64 -4.50
C ALA A 66 5.07 9.27 -5.12
N ARG A 67 5.51 9.05 -6.37
CA ARG A 67 5.42 7.75 -7.04
C ARG A 67 6.14 6.67 -6.25
N LEU A 68 7.36 6.92 -5.78
CA LEU A 68 8.17 5.94 -5.06
C LEU A 68 7.55 5.55 -3.70
N ILE A 69 6.98 6.50 -2.96
CA ILE A 69 6.23 6.22 -1.72
C ILE A 69 5.03 5.33 -2.03
N ASN A 70 4.23 5.69 -3.03
CA ASN A 70 3.05 4.91 -3.40
C ASN A 70 3.39 3.53 -3.96
N LEU A 71 4.51 3.39 -4.66
CA LEU A 71 5.00 2.08 -5.11
C LEU A 71 5.42 1.21 -3.92
N GLY A 72 6.07 1.82 -2.93
CA GLY A 72 6.38 1.14 -1.67
C GLY A 72 5.13 0.66 -0.92
N ASN A 73 4.09 1.50 -0.87
CA ASN A 73 2.79 1.15 -0.28
C ASN A 73 2.14 -0.04 -0.99
N ALA A 74 2.16 -0.05 -2.33
CA ALA A 74 1.66 -1.16 -3.13
C ALA A 74 2.43 -2.45 -2.82
N TYR A 75 3.77 -2.41 -2.84
CA TYR A 75 4.57 -3.58 -2.49
C TYR A 75 4.35 -4.07 -1.06
N ALA A 76 4.17 -3.16 -0.10
CA ALA A 76 3.89 -3.51 1.28
C ALA A 76 2.56 -4.27 1.40
N GLY A 77 1.50 -3.76 0.76
CA GLY A 77 0.18 -4.41 0.74
C GLY A 77 0.19 -5.78 0.06
N MET A 78 1.08 -6.00 -0.90
CA MET A 78 1.30 -7.31 -1.54
C MET A 78 2.17 -8.27 -0.72
N GLY A 79 2.67 -7.86 0.46
CA GLY A 79 3.60 -8.69 1.24
C GLY A 79 5.06 -8.66 0.75
N LYS A 80 5.39 -7.86 -0.29
CA LYS A 80 6.72 -7.78 -0.91
C LYS A 80 7.64 -6.84 -0.12
N MET A 81 7.99 -7.22 1.10
CA MET A 81 8.68 -6.36 2.08
C MET A 81 10.02 -5.78 1.59
N GLN A 82 10.84 -6.57 0.89
CA GLN A 82 12.12 -6.10 0.38
C GLN A 82 11.95 -5.03 -0.71
N ALA A 83 11.00 -5.23 -1.63
CA ALA A 83 10.68 -4.27 -2.68
C ALA A 83 10.09 -2.98 -2.09
N ALA A 84 9.20 -3.11 -1.10
CA ALA A 84 8.66 -1.95 -0.37
C ALA A 84 9.77 -1.13 0.29
N ARG A 85 10.69 -1.80 1.00
CA ARG A 85 11.86 -1.16 1.63
C ARG A 85 12.74 -0.45 0.59
N ALA A 86 12.98 -1.06 -0.56
CA ALA A 86 13.76 -0.44 -1.62
C ALA A 86 13.10 0.84 -2.14
N ALA A 87 11.79 0.81 -2.40
CA ALA A 87 11.03 1.97 -2.88
C ALA A 87 11.01 3.12 -1.87
N TYR A 88 10.76 2.85 -0.59
CA TYR A 88 10.80 3.87 0.46
C TYR A 88 12.20 4.45 0.65
N LYS A 89 13.26 3.63 0.54
CA LYS A 89 14.64 4.14 0.55
C LYS A 89 14.90 5.07 -0.62
N ALA A 90 14.49 4.68 -1.84
CA ALA A 90 14.63 5.53 -3.01
C ALA A 90 13.89 6.88 -2.81
N ALA A 91 12.66 6.87 -2.31
CA ALA A 91 11.92 8.09 -2.00
C ALA A 91 12.64 8.98 -0.97
N ARG A 92 13.26 8.39 0.06
CA ARG A 92 14.02 9.13 1.08
C ARG A 92 15.21 9.90 0.50
N PHE A 93 15.79 9.45 -0.62
CA PHE A 93 16.95 10.05 -1.28
C PHE A 93 16.61 10.84 -2.55
N ALA A 94 15.37 10.79 -3.02
CA ALA A 94 14.86 11.63 -4.10
C ALA A 94 14.88 13.13 -3.72
N PRO A 95 14.71 14.05 -4.71
CA PRO A 95 14.45 15.46 -4.43
C PRO A 95 13.30 15.61 -3.43
N ASP A 96 13.49 16.46 -2.42
CA ASP A 96 12.46 16.66 -1.40
C ASP A 96 11.34 17.53 -1.98
N SER A 97 10.11 17.25 -1.58
CA SER A 97 8.94 18.01 -2.01
C SER A 97 7.87 17.97 -0.92
N MET A 98 7.07 19.03 -0.85
CA MET A 98 5.86 19.01 -0.04
C MET A 98 4.79 18.21 -0.77
N LEU A 99 4.20 17.24 -0.06
CA LEU A 99 3.21 16.31 -0.59
C LEU A 99 1.98 16.30 0.33
N VAL A 100 0.83 16.02 -0.26
CA VAL A 100 -0.43 15.82 0.45
C VAL A 100 -0.70 14.32 0.54
N THR A 101 -1.05 13.83 1.72
CA THR A 101 -1.44 12.44 1.94
C THR A 101 -2.96 12.28 1.87
N ALA A 102 -3.47 11.05 1.73
CA ALA A 102 -4.88 10.79 1.47
C ALA A 102 -5.80 11.21 2.63
N ASP A 103 -5.24 11.37 3.83
CA ASP A 103 -5.89 11.94 5.01
C ASP A 103 -5.92 13.49 5.01
N GLY A 104 -5.37 14.13 3.97
CA GLY A 104 -5.33 15.58 3.80
C GLY A 104 -4.14 16.28 4.46
N ASN A 105 -3.23 15.53 5.10
CA ASN A 105 -2.06 16.13 5.74
C ASN A 105 -0.97 16.51 4.72
N GLU A 106 -0.32 17.66 4.95
CA GLU A 106 0.86 18.07 4.21
C GLU A 106 2.15 17.76 4.97
N SER A 107 3.12 17.18 4.28
CA SER A 107 4.41 16.81 4.87
C SER A 107 5.48 16.73 3.78
N SER A 108 6.75 16.87 4.18
CA SER A 108 7.85 16.60 3.26
C SER A 108 7.86 15.13 2.84
N SER A 109 8.29 14.88 1.61
CA SER A 109 8.34 13.54 1.04
C SER A 109 9.30 12.63 1.81
N ARG A 110 10.39 13.18 2.32
CA ARG A 110 11.34 12.45 3.19
C ARG A 110 10.69 12.00 4.51
N GLU A 111 9.86 12.84 5.10
CA GLU A 111 9.16 12.53 6.35
C GLU A 111 8.09 11.46 6.14
N ILE A 112 7.31 11.54 5.05
CA ILE A 112 6.36 10.49 4.66
C ILE A 112 7.08 9.16 4.43
N ALA A 113 8.18 9.15 3.68
CA ALA A 113 8.98 7.95 3.44
C ALA A 113 9.54 7.34 4.74
N ARG A 114 9.94 8.18 5.70
CA ARG A 114 10.40 7.75 7.03
C ARG A 114 9.27 7.08 7.82
N ARG A 115 8.07 7.68 7.86
CA ARG A 115 6.89 7.10 8.50
C ARG A 115 6.50 5.77 7.85
N ALA A 116 6.48 5.71 6.51
CA ALA A 116 6.19 4.48 5.77
C ALA A 116 7.19 3.35 6.10
N MET A 117 8.49 3.66 6.21
CA MET A 117 9.52 2.70 6.63
C MET A 117 9.31 2.20 8.06
N GLY A 118 8.97 3.10 9.00
CA GLY A 118 8.67 2.73 10.39
C GLY A 118 7.51 1.75 10.47
N ARG A 119 6.47 1.98 9.69
CA ARG A 119 5.30 1.09 9.59
C ARG A 119 5.63 -0.26 8.97
N LEU A 120 6.42 -0.28 7.89
CA LEU A 120 6.90 -1.52 7.28
C LEU A 120 7.69 -2.38 8.28
N ASN A 121 8.53 -1.75 9.11
CA ASN A 121 9.29 -2.45 10.14
C ASN A 121 8.39 -3.03 11.23
N ALA A 122 7.37 -2.28 11.68
CA ALA A 122 6.39 -2.77 12.63
C ALA A 122 5.62 -3.99 12.08
N GLN A 123 5.17 -3.92 10.82
CA GLN A 123 4.50 -5.05 10.14
C GLN A 123 5.41 -6.28 10.05
N TYR A 124 6.70 -6.09 9.74
CA TYR A 124 7.66 -7.19 9.68
C TYR A 124 7.89 -7.84 11.05
N ALA A 125 7.94 -7.04 12.12
CA ALA A 125 8.14 -7.55 13.48
C ALA A 125 6.94 -8.31 14.06
N MET A 126 5.74 -8.14 13.47
CA MET A 126 4.51 -8.83 13.88
C MET A 126 4.29 -10.19 13.18
N ARG A 127 5.20 -10.60 12.29
CA ARG A 127 5.17 -11.89 11.59
C ARG A 127 6.08 -12.89 12.27
#